data_AF-A0A7J3TXF4-F1
#
_entry.id   AF-A0A7J3TXF4-F1
#
_cell.length_a   1.000
_cell.length_b   1.000
_cell.length_c   1.000
_cell.angle_alpha   90.00
_cell.angle_beta   90.00
_cell.angle_gamma   90.00
#
_symmetry.space_group_name_H-M   'P 1'
#
loop_
_entity.id
_entity.type
_entity.pdbx_description
1 polymer ?
#
loop_
_entity_poly.entity_id
_entity_poly.type
_entity_poly.pdbx_seq_one_letter_code
_entity_poly.pdbx_strand_id
1 'polypeptide(L)'
;MLTVKMKAVESLLKMLNGKYEEISGYRTKLQWKFIQGRAVGAYSRDYDDSSWMDVKLPMTVDLRKGEAWLRCRITVPENVSGIPIKGSKVKLFSSVITTGAEVYVDSKLVLSADYWTELRGPMIVLSENVKPGETYVVAVKLYPCTEPIGIPEFNVTYSNVEDVLFELDAFMEELKFASLIPGGGEAVEKVAEEFDVRVFSESYDRLLAEIEKAR
;
A
#
# COMPACT_ATOMS: atom_id res chain seq x y z
N MET A 1 8.88 1.47 -40.37
CA MET A 1 8.08 0.39 -39.76
C MET A 1 8.57 0.07 -38.35
N LEU A 2 9.86 -0.24 -38.16
CA LEU A 2 10.50 -0.45 -36.83
C LEU A 2 10.20 0.64 -35.77
N THR A 3 10.25 1.93 -36.16
CA THR A 3 9.99 3.06 -35.24
C THR A 3 8.53 3.18 -34.78
N VAL A 4 7.58 2.57 -35.49
CA VAL A 4 6.15 2.56 -35.10
C VAL A 4 5.88 1.40 -34.15
N LYS A 5 6.56 0.26 -34.32
CA LYS A 5 6.36 -0.94 -33.51
C LYS A 5 6.91 -0.83 -32.09
N MET A 6 8.09 -0.22 -31.91
CA MET A 6 8.59 0.13 -30.57
C MET A 6 7.63 1.05 -29.78
N LYS A 7 6.87 1.91 -30.48
CA LYS A 7 5.92 2.81 -29.81
C LYS A 7 4.70 2.09 -29.23
N ALA A 8 4.26 0.97 -29.82
CA ALA A 8 3.10 0.23 -29.32
C ALA A 8 3.40 -0.41 -27.96
N VAL A 9 4.55 -1.07 -27.84
CA VAL A 9 5.02 -1.70 -26.59
C VAL A 9 5.23 -0.67 -25.49
N GLU A 10 5.94 0.42 -25.79
CA GLU A 10 6.14 1.52 -24.83
C GLU A 10 4.81 2.13 -24.38
N SER A 11 3.85 2.28 -25.29
CA SER A 11 2.51 2.81 -24.97
C SER A 11 1.75 1.85 -24.05
N LEU A 12 1.74 0.55 -24.35
CA LEU A 12 1.05 -0.45 -23.51
C LEU A 12 1.65 -0.48 -22.10
N LEU A 13 2.98 -0.54 -21.97
CA LEU A 13 3.66 -0.51 -20.67
C LEU A 13 3.33 0.76 -19.89
N LYS A 14 3.27 1.91 -20.56
CA LYS A 14 2.88 3.18 -19.93
C LYS A 14 1.43 3.13 -19.42
N MET A 15 0.52 2.52 -20.16
CA MET A 15 -0.88 2.38 -19.75
C MET A 15 -1.03 1.41 -18.57
N LEU A 16 -0.35 0.26 -18.62
CA LEU A 16 -0.29 -0.71 -17.51
C LEU A 16 0.26 -0.06 -16.24
N ASN A 17 1.40 0.63 -16.34
CA ASN A 17 1.98 1.34 -15.20
C ASN A 17 1.05 2.44 -14.68
N GLY A 18 0.43 3.21 -15.58
CA GLY A 18 -0.54 4.24 -15.19
C GLY A 18 -1.71 3.66 -14.40
N LYS A 19 -2.21 2.48 -14.82
CA LYS A 19 -3.30 1.79 -14.13
C LYS A 19 -2.86 1.19 -12.79
N TYR A 20 -1.64 0.66 -12.73
CA TYR A 20 -1.04 0.19 -11.49
C TYR A 20 -0.97 1.32 -10.44
N GLU A 21 -0.46 2.50 -10.81
CA GLU A 21 -0.37 3.67 -9.93
C GLU A 21 -1.76 4.17 -9.50
N GLU A 22 -2.73 4.21 -10.41
CA GLU A 22 -4.12 4.57 -10.11
C GLU A 22 -4.73 3.63 -9.04
N ILE A 23 -4.57 2.33 -9.22
CA ILE A 23 -5.14 1.32 -8.31
C ILE A 23 -4.39 1.34 -6.98
N SER A 24 -3.05 1.31 -6.98
CA SER A 24 -2.21 1.20 -5.78
C SER A 24 -2.17 2.45 -4.91
N GLY A 25 -2.55 3.61 -5.44
CA GLY A 25 -2.56 4.88 -4.70
C GLY A 25 -3.48 4.91 -3.48
N TYR A 26 -4.29 3.89 -3.22
CA TYR A 26 -5.06 3.75 -1.98
C TYR A 26 -4.18 3.47 -0.75
N ARG A 27 -3.02 2.80 -0.93
CA ARG A 27 -2.21 2.26 0.17
C ARG A 27 -1.81 3.33 1.18
N THR A 28 -1.58 4.55 0.71
CA THR A 28 -1.06 5.69 1.47
C THR A 28 -2.13 6.67 1.96
N LYS A 29 -3.42 6.43 1.70
CA LYS A 29 -4.52 7.36 2.05
C LYS A 29 -4.93 7.33 3.53
N LEU A 30 -3.98 7.01 4.42
CA LEU A 30 -4.20 6.97 5.86
C LEU A 30 -4.16 8.37 6.47
N GLN A 31 -5.09 8.66 7.36
CA GLN A 31 -5.12 9.89 8.15
C GLN A 31 -4.54 9.60 9.53
N TRP A 32 -3.50 10.34 9.88
CA TRP A 32 -2.77 10.16 11.14
C TRP A 32 -2.99 11.36 12.06
N LYS A 33 -3.17 11.05 13.33
CA LYS A 33 -3.15 12.00 14.43
C LYS A 33 -1.89 11.83 15.23
N PHE A 34 -1.32 12.93 15.70
CA PHE A 34 -0.06 12.96 16.42
C PHE A 34 -0.14 13.79 17.70
N ILE A 35 0.56 13.33 18.73
CA ILE A 35 0.89 14.12 19.90
C ILE A 35 2.33 13.84 20.36
N GLN A 36 3.02 14.90 20.76
CA GLN A 36 4.29 14.79 21.47
C GLN A 36 4.02 14.77 22.97
N GLY A 37 4.62 13.80 23.67
CA GLY A 37 4.54 13.67 25.13
C GLY A 37 3.65 12.51 25.58
N ARG A 38 3.47 12.43 26.90
CA ARG A 38 2.80 11.30 27.54
C ARG A 38 1.30 11.30 27.29
N ALA A 39 0.78 10.20 26.76
CA ALA A 39 -0.66 9.99 26.55
C ALA A 39 -1.07 8.62 27.15
N VAL A 40 -1.43 8.62 28.43
CA VAL A 40 -1.76 7.38 29.16
C VAL A 40 -3.03 6.77 28.60
N GLY A 41 -2.98 5.49 28.21
CA GLY A 41 -4.12 4.78 27.64
C GLY A 41 -4.36 5.06 26.15
N ALA A 42 -3.46 5.79 25.48
CA ALA A 42 -3.59 6.11 24.06
C ALA A 42 -3.49 4.90 23.11
N TYR A 43 -3.19 3.70 23.63
CA TYR A 43 -3.35 2.44 22.90
C TYR A 43 -4.82 2.01 22.74
N SER A 44 -5.72 2.49 23.61
CA SER A 44 -7.12 2.07 23.63
C SER A 44 -7.86 2.52 22.37
N ARG A 45 -8.73 1.65 21.86
CA ARG A 45 -9.61 1.93 20.71
C ARG A 45 -10.51 3.13 20.94
N ASP A 46 -10.98 3.30 22.19
CA ASP A 46 -11.95 4.32 22.58
C ASP A 46 -11.28 5.59 23.14
N TYR A 47 -9.95 5.68 23.07
CA TYR A 47 -9.23 6.87 23.48
C TYR A 47 -9.62 8.07 22.60
N ASP A 48 -9.97 9.19 23.25
CA ASP A 48 -10.30 10.44 22.57
C ASP A 48 -9.02 11.16 22.13
N ASP A 49 -8.77 11.13 20.82
CA ASP A 49 -7.69 11.83 20.14
C ASP A 49 -8.18 13.07 19.38
N SER A 50 -9.39 13.58 19.67
CA SER A 50 -9.95 14.76 18.99
C SER A 50 -9.08 16.02 19.10
N SER A 51 -8.29 16.13 20.16
CA SER A 51 -7.37 17.26 20.41
C SER A 51 -5.98 17.09 19.76
N TRP A 52 -5.70 15.94 19.15
CA TRP A 52 -4.40 15.67 18.55
C TRP A 52 -4.26 16.37 17.19
N MET A 53 -3.03 16.61 16.78
CA MET A 53 -2.73 17.26 15.52
C MET A 53 -2.89 16.29 14.36
N ASP A 54 -3.64 16.65 13.32
CA ASP A 54 -3.64 15.90 12.07
C ASP A 54 -2.29 16.08 11.35
N VAL A 55 -1.67 14.98 10.97
CA VAL A 55 -0.36 14.95 10.31
C VAL A 55 -0.38 14.06 9.08
N LYS A 56 0.57 14.31 8.18
CA LYS A 56 0.90 13.42 7.07
C LYS A 56 2.24 12.76 7.33
N LEU A 57 2.35 11.50 6.96
CA LEU A 57 3.61 10.77 6.93
C LEU A 57 4.14 10.76 5.48
N PRO A 58 5.47 10.67 5.27
CA PRO A 58 6.52 10.64 6.28
C PRO A 58 6.69 11.99 7.00
N MET A 59 7.18 11.97 8.24
CA MET A 59 7.46 13.18 9.03
C MET A 59 8.69 13.01 9.93
N THR A 60 9.27 14.12 10.39
CA THR A 60 10.37 14.09 11.37
C THR A 60 9.84 14.45 12.76
N VAL A 61 10.22 13.68 13.78
CA VAL A 61 9.84 13.90 15.18
C VAL A 61 11.08 14.01 16.06
N ASP A 62 11.07 14.98 16.98
CA ASP A 62 12.15 15.20 17.95
C ASP A 62 11.90 14.43 19.26
N LEU A 63 12.25 13.14 19.26
CA LEU A 63 12.05 12.24 20.40
C LEU A 63 12.96 12.50 21.60
N ARG A 64 13.87 13.49 21.52
CA ARG A 64 14.58 14.01 22.71
C ARG A 64 13.63 14.72 23.66
N LYS A 65 12.47 15.18 23.17
CA LYS A 65 11.40 15.81 23.95
C LYS A 65 10.51 14.81 24.69
N GLY A 66 10.84 13.52 24.62
CA GLY A 66 10.10 12.43 25.27
C GLY A 66 9.39 11.52 24.28
N GLU A 67 8.50 10.67 24.80
CA GLU A 67 7.69 9.77 23.97
C GLU A 67 6.76 10.56 23.06
N ALA A 68 6.32 9.92 21.99
CA ALA A 68 5.31 10.47 21.10
C ALA A 68 4.33 9.36 20.69
N TRP A 69 3.15 9.78 20.24
CA TRP A 69 2.12 8.87 19.80
C TRP A 69 1.57 9.26 18.44
N LEU A 70 1.28 8.23 17.66
CA LEU A 70 0.53 8.32 16.41
C LEU A 70 -0.73 7.46 16.53
N ARG A 71 -1.85 7.94 16.01
CA ARG A 71 -3.12 7.20 15.95
C ARG A 71 -3.74 7.31 14.57
N CYS A 72 -4.29 6.21 14.07
CA CYS A 72 -4.99 6.15 12.79
C CYS A 72 -6.24 5.30 12.94
N ARG A 73 -7.35 5.77 12.36
CA ARG A 73 -8.57 4.97 12.19
C ARG A 73 -8.71 4.58 10.73
N ILE A 74 -8.68 3.28 10.47
CA ILE A 74 -8.81 2.71 9.13
C ILE A 74 -10.23 2.19 8.98
N THR A 75 -10.98 2.75 8.02
CA THR A 75 -12.31 2.25 7.65
C THR A 75 -12.21 1.49 6.34
N VAL A 76 -12.70 0.25 6.33
CA VAL A 76 -12.70 -0.61 5.14
C VAL A 76 -13.69 -0.06 4.11
N PRO A 77 -13.24 0.29 2.89
CA PRO A 77 -14.14 0.79 1.86
C PRO A 77 -14.93 -0.36 1.21
N GLU A 78 -16.00 -0.02 0.48
CA GLU A 78 -16.76 -1.00 -0.33
C GLU A 78 -15.91 -1.58 -1.48
N ASN A 79 -15.20 -0.70 -2.17
CA ASN A 79 -14.30 -1.03 -3.27
C ASN A 79 -13.10 -0.09 -3.30
N VAL A 80 -12.02 -0.52 -3.96
CA VAL A 80 -10.89 0.33 -4.36
C VAL A 80 -10.80 0.26 -5.89
N SER A 81 -10.96 1.40 -6.56
CA SER A 81 -10.91 1.48 -8.03
C SER A 81 -11.81 0.44 -8.73
N GLY A 82 -13.00 0.21 -8.16
CA GLY A 82 -13.97 -0.77 -8.67
C GLY A 82 -13.76 -2.21 -8.18
N ILE A 83 -12.66 -2.53 -7.50
CA ILE A 83 -12.35 -3.87 -6.97
C ILE A 83 -13.04 -4.05 -5.60
N PRO A 84 -13.96 -5.02 -5.44
CA PRO A 84 -14.64 -5.28 -4.17
C PRO A 84 -13.68 -5.74 -3.06
N ILE A 85 -13.81 -5.13 -1.88
CA ILE A 85 -12.90 -5.41 -0.74
C ILE A 85 -13.43 -6.50 0.19
N LYS A 86 -14.74 -6.76 0.17
CA LYS A 86 -15.36 -7.80 1.01
C LYS A 86 -14.61 -9.13 0.86
N GLY A 87 -14.27 -9.75 1.98
CA GLY A 87 -13.51 -10.99 2.00
C GLY A 87 -11.99 -10.83 2.01
N SER A 88 -11.47 -9.62 1.78
CA SER A 88 -10.03 -9.38 1.75
C SER A 88 -9.37 -9.61 3.11
N LYS A 89 -8.12 -10.03 3.06
CA LYS A 89 -7.18 -9.87 4.17
C LYS A 89 -6.66 -8.44 4.19
N VAL A 90 -6.66 -7.81 5.36
CA VAL A 90 -6.15 -6.45 5.54
C VAL A 90 -4.87 -6.44 6.34
N LYS A 91 -3.85 -5.80 5.80
CA LYS A 91 -2.54 -5.68 6.43
C LYS A 91 -2.10 -4.23 6.50
N LEU A 92 -1.30 -3.93 7.52
CA LEU A 92 -0.60 -2.67 7.70
C LEU A 92 0.90 -2.95 7.66
N PHE A 93 1.64 -2.09 6.96
CA PHE A 93 3.10 -2.15 6.93
C PHE A 93 3.70 -0.76 6.80
N SER A 94 4.99 -0.66 7.09
CA SER A 94 5.77 0.55 6.91
C SER A 94 7.24 0.17 6.71
N SER A 95 8.06 1.13 6.28
CA SER A 95 9.51 0.99 6.41
C SER A 95 9.92 0.96 7.88
N VAL A 96 11.16 0.57 8.14
CA VAL A 96 11.73 0.58 9.50
C VAL A 96 11.59 1.94 10.16
N ILE A 97 11.17 1.93 11.43
CA ILE A 97 11.34 3.08 12.32
C ILE A 97 12.65 2.84 13.08
N THR A 98 13.59 3.78 13.00
CA THR A 98 14.96 3.60 13.54
C THR A 98 15.04 3.64 15.07
N THR A 99 13.92 3.83 15.76
CA THR A 99 13.82 3.80 17.22
C THR A 99 12.92 2.67 17.71
N GLY A 100 12.87 2.49 19.02
CA GLY A 100 11.97 1.55 19.67
C GLY A 100 10.53 2.05 19.64
N ALA A 101 9.60 1.16 19.34
CA ALA A 101 8.19 1.47 19.24
C ALA A 101 7.32 0.29 19.63
N GLU A 102 6.10 0.61 20.04
CA GLU A 102 5.02 -0.35 20.23
C GLU A 102 3.90 -0.02 19.25
N VAL A 103 3.37 -1.04 18.59
CA VAL A 103 2.21 -0.91 17.70
C VAL A 103 1.05 -1.70 18.28
N TYR A 104 -0.10 -1.05 18.35
CA TYR A 104 -1.34 -1.58 18.86
C TYR A 104 -2.42 -1.55 17.77
N VAL A 105 -3.24 -2.59 17.73
CA VAL A 105 -4.43 -2.69 16.88
C VAL A 105 -5.62 -3.02 17.77
N ASP A 106 -6.64 -2.16 17.74
CA ASP A 106 -7.85 -2.26 18.57
C ASP A 106 -7.54 -2.59 20.05
N SER A 107 -6.61 -1.81 20.62
CA SER A 107 -6.12 -1.94 22.02
C SER A 107 -5.19 -3.12 22.30
N LYS A 108 -4.87 -3.97 21.33
CA LYS A 108 -3.95 -5.11 21.52
C LYS A 108 -2.56 -4.78 21.00
N LEU A 109 -1.52 -5.00 21.80
CA LEU A 109 -0.14 -4.91 21.36
C LEU A 109 0.14 -6.01 20.32
N VAL A 110 0.55 -5.62 19.11
CA VAL A 110 0.83 -6.54 18.00
C VAL A 110 2.29 -6.54 17.58
N LEU A 111 3.04 -5.49 17.93
CA LEU A 111 4.48 -5.38 17.68
C LEU A 111 5.12 -4.55 18.79
N SER A 112 6.29 -4.96 19.26
CA SER A 112 7.13 -4.17 20.16
C SER A 112 8.58 -4.42 19.81
N ALA A 113 9.37 -3.36 19.75
CA ALA A 113 10.82 -3.43 19.60
C ALA A 113 11.48 -2.29 20.38
N ASP A 114 12.67 -2.55 20.93
CA ASP A 114 13.44 -1.55 21.67
C ASP A 114 14.23 -0.61 20.75
N TYR A 115 14.46 -1.03 19.50
CA TYR A 115 15.13 -0.28 18.44
C TYR A 115 14.82 -0.91 17.08
N TRP A 116 15.09 -0.18 15.99
CA TRP A 116 14.95 -0.68 14.61
C TRP A 116 13.63 -1.43 14.39
N THR A 117 12.50 -0.80 14.76
CA THR A 117 11.18 -1.42 14.69
C THR A 117 10.87 -1.82 13.24
N GLU A 118 10.96 -3.12 12.97
CA GLU A 118 10.77 -3.72 11.65
C GLU A 118 9.28 -3.89 11.36
N LEU A 119 8.82 -3.20 10.31
CA LEU A 119 7.42 -3.18 9.88
C LEU A 119 7.26 -3.68 8.44
N ARG A 120 8.35 -4.07 7.77
CA ARG A 120 8.35 -4.63 6.42
C ARG A 120 8.01 -6.13 6.43
N GLY A 121 8.24 -6.83 7.54
CA GLY A 121 7.90 -8.26 7.65
C GLY A 121 7.96 -8.88 9.06
N PRO A 122 7.06 -9.82 9.40
CA PRO A 122 5.75 -10.04 8.78
C PRO A 122 4.84 -8.81 8.98
N MET A 123 4.08 -8.44 7.95
CA MET A 123 3.14 -7.31 8.04
C MET A 123 2.12 -7.53 9.16
N ILE A 124 1.69 -6.44 9.79
CA ILE A 124 0.65 -6.47 10.84
C ILE A 124 -0.68 -6.81 10.19
N VAL A 125 -1.30 -7.92 10.57
CA VAL A 125 -2.63 -8.31 10.08
C VAL A 125 -3.69 -7.62 10.92
N LEU A 126 -4.54 -6.81 10.29
CA LEU A 126 -5.69 -6.18 10.95
C LEU A 126 -6.89 -7.14 10.99
N SER A 127 -7.12 -7.88 9.90
CA SER A 127 -8.13 -8.93 9.80
C SER A 127 -7.83 -9.87 8.62
N GLU A 128 -8.24 -11.13 8.74
CA GLU A 128 -8.13 -12.14 7.67
C GLU A 128 -9.29 -12.08 6.68
N ASN A 129 -10.42 -11.45 7.05
CA ASN A 129 -11.63 -11.41 6.25
C ASN A 129 -12.46 -10.19 6.65
N VAL A 130 -12.34 -9.11 5.89
CA VAL A 130 -13.03 -7.86 6.19
C VAL A 130 -14.39 -7.72 5.53
N LYS A 131 -15.23 -6.92 6.18
CA LYS A 131 -16.46 -6.39 5.60
C LYS A 131 -16.35 -4.88 5.41
N PRO A 132 -16.90 -4.33 4.32
CA PRO A 132 -17.03 -2.89 4.17
C PRO A 132 -17.67 -2.22 5.38
N GLY A 133 -17.16 -1.04 5.74
CA GLY A 133 -17.59 -0.27 6.90
C GLY A 133 -16.96 -0.70 8.24
N GLU A 134 -16.28 -1.85 8.30
CA GLU A 134 -15.49 -2.21 9.49
C GLU A 134 -14.38 -1.20 9.74
N THR A 135 -14.07 -0.96 11.03
CA THR A 135 -13.05 0.02 11.43
C THR A 135 -12.01 -0.59 12.35
N TYR A 136 -10.74 -0.28 12.10
CA TYR A 136 -9.61 -0.69 12.92
C TYR A 136 -8.89 0.56 13.46
N VAL A 137 -8.57 0.58 14.75
CA VAL A 137 -7.77 1.65 15.35
C VAL A 137 -6.34 1.17 15.53
N VAL A 138 -5.40 1.87 14.90
CA VAL A 138 -3.96 1.64 15.03
C VAL A 138 -3.39 2.74 15.92
N ALA A 139 -2.63 2.36 16.94
CA ALA A 139 -1.85 3.29 17.75
C ALA A 139 -0.37 2.88 17.73
N VAL A 140 0.51 3.85 17.53
CA VAL A 140 1.97 3.65 17.54
C VAL A 140 2.54 4.53 18.64
N LYS A 141 3.20 3.91 19.61
CA LYS A 141 3.97 4.60 20.64
C LYS A 141 5.43 4.60 20.25
N LEU A 142 6.06 5.76 20.26
CA LEU A 142 7.48 5.94 19.97
C LEU A 142 8.21 6.23 21.27
N TYR A 143 9.29 5.48 21.53
CA TYR A 143 10.11 5.71 22.71
C TYR A 143 11.03 6.93 22.55
N PRO A 144 11.38 7.61 23.67
CA PRO A 144 12.38 8.67 23.63
C PRO A 144 13.69 8.20 23.00
N CYS A 145 14.34 9.08 22.25
CA CYS A 145 15.60 8.80 21.57
C CYS A 145 16.55 10.00 21.66
N THR A 146 17.83 9.79 21.40
CA THR A 146 18.88 10.81 21.51
C THR A 146 18.93 11.75 20.31
N GLU A 147 18.19 11.46 19.24
CA GLU A 147 18.16 12.24 18.01
C GLU A 147 16.74 12.36 17.45
N PRO A 148 16.45 13.42 16.67
CA PRO A 148 15.25 13.45 15.84
C PRO A 148 15.28 12.30 14.83
N ILE A 149 14.13 11.67 14.63
CA ILE A 149 14.00 10.55 13.70
C ILE A 149 12.98 10.84 12.60
N GLY A 150 13.16 10.18 11.46
CA GLY A 150 12.12 10.09 10.43
C GLY A 150 11.13 8.98 10.77
N ILE A 151 9.85 9.30 10.75
CA ILE A 151 8.76 8.34 10.75
C ILE A 151 8.37 8.12 9.28
N PRO A 152 8.53 6.89 8.77
CA PRO A 152 8.14 6.54 7.40
C PRO A 152 6.62 6.55 7.22
N GLU A 153 6.21 6.51 5.95
CA GLU A 153 4.80 6.33 5.59
C GLU A 153 4.31 4.93 5.96
N PHE A 154 3.08 4.86 6.47
CA PHE A 154 2.38 3.61 6.71
C PHE A 154 1.43 3.32 5.55
N ASN A 155 1.37 2.07 5.17
CA ASN A 155 0.58 1.58 4.06
C ASN A 155 -0.43 0.54 4.55
N VAL A 156 -1.65 0.58 3.99
CA VAL A 156 -2.67 -0.45 4.15
C VAL A 156 -2.84 -1.24 2.86
N THR A 157 -3.03 -2.56 2.96
CA THR A 157 -3.33 -3.39 1.79
C THR A 157 -4.58 -4.23 1.98
N TYR A 158 -5.27 -4.49 0.87
CA TYR A 158 -6.41 -5.40 0.77
C TYR A 158 -6.07 -6.49 -0.23
N SER A 159 -6.08 -7.77 0.17
CA SER A 159 -5.61 -8.87 -0.69
C SER A 159 -6.23 -8.88 -2.08
N ASN A 160 -7.55 -8.65 -2.21
CA ASN A 160 -8.20 -8.65 -3.53
C ASN A 160 -7.62 -7.59 -4.47
N VAL A 161 -7.21 -6.42 -3.95
CA VAL A 161 -6.61 -5.36 -4.76
C VAL A 161 -5.16 -5.71 -5.09
N GLU A 162 -4.44 -6.25 -4.12
CA GLU A 162 -3.05 -6.67 -4.30
C GLU A 162 -2.93 -7.81 -5.32
N ASP A 163 -3.91 -8.71 -5.41
CA ASP A 163 -3.95 -9.77 -6.42
C ASP A 163 -4.07 -9.17 -7.83
N VAL A 164 -4.92 -8.16 -8.04
CA VAL A 164 -5.01 -7.45 -9.33
C VAL A 164 -3.71 -6.72 -9.66
N LEU A 165 -3.12 -6.03 -8.68
CA LEU A 165 -1.85 -5.32 -8.84
C LEU A 165 -0.70 -6.28 -9.16
N PHE A 166 -0.71 -7.48 -8.57
CA PHE A 166 0.26 -8.52 -8.86
C PHE A 166 0.17 -9.00 -10.30
N GLU A 167 -1.03 -9.25 -10.83
CA GLU A 167 -1.19 -9.65 -12.24
C GLU A 167 -0.73 -8.56 -13.21
N LEU A 168 -1.00 -7.29 -12.91
CA LEU A 168 -0.51 -6.17 -13.71
C LEU A 168 1.01 -6.10 -13.73
N ASP A 169 1.64 -6.23 -12.56
CA ASP A 169 3.10 -6.19 -12.42
C ASP A 169 3.76 -7.38 -13.11
N ALA A 170 3.23 -8.58 -12.88
CA ALA A 170 3.70 -9.81 -13.53
C ALA A 170 3.65 -9.69 -15.05
N PHE A 171 2.53 -9.22 -15.61
CA PHE A 171 2.41 -9.05 -17.06
C PHE A 171 3.37 -7.97 -17.61
N MET A 172 3.55 -6.85 -16.92
CA MET A 172 4.54 -5.84 -17.32
C MET A 172 5.96 -6.44 -17.36
N GLU A 173 6.33 -7.23 -16.35
CA GLU A 173 7.63 -7.90 -16.30
C GLU A 173 7.77 -9.01 -17.34
N GLU A 174 6.71 -9.75 -17.65
CA GLU A 174 6.67 -10.73 -18.74
C GLU A 174 6.97 -10.06 -20.10
N LEU A 175 6.31 -8.93 -20.40
CA LEU A 175 6.56 -8.17 -21.64
C LEU A 175 8.00 -7.66 -21.72
N LYS A 176 8.52 -7.09 -20.61
CA LYS A 176 9.90 -6.61 -20.53
C LYS A 176 10.89 -7.76 -20.74
N PHE A 177 10.69 -8.87 -20.05
CA PHE A 177 11.59 -10.02 -20.14
C PHE A 177 11.55 -10.66 -21.53
N ALA A 178 10.37 -10.90 -22.10
CA ALA A 178 10.21 -11.47 -23.43
C ALA A 178 10.90 -10.60 -24.51
N SER A 179 10.88 -9.28 -24.36
CA SER A 179 11.56 -8.37 -25.29
C SER A 179 13.09 -8.54 -25.35
N LEU A 180 13.69 -9.14 -24.30
CA LEU A 180 15.14 -9.38 -24.21
C LEU A 180 15.57 -10.72 -24.82
N ILE A 181 14.64 -11.61 -25.13
CA ILE A 181 14.93 -12.94 -25.66
C ILE A 181 15.03 -12.89 -27.19
N PRO A 182 15.94 -13.65 -27.84
CA PRO A 182 15.99 -13.75 -29.30
C PRO A 182 14.63 -14.14 -29.91
N GLY A 183 14.11 -13.30 -30.81
CA GLY A 183 12.78 -13.48 -31.43
C GLY A 183 11.60 -13.02 -30.57
N GLY A 184 11.80 -12.71 -29.30
CA GLY A 184 10.73 -12.28 -28.39
C GLY A 184 10.24 -10.85 -28.65
N GLY A 185 11.07 -9.98 -29.22
CA GLY A 185 10.65 -8.64 -29.62
C GLY A 185 9.46 -8.64 -30.59
N GLU A 186 9.46 -9.51 -31.61
CA GLU A 186 8.35 -9.61 -32.57
C GLU A 186 7.06 -10.13 -31.92
N ALA A 187 7.19 -11.06 -30.98
CA ALA A 187 6.05 -11.59 -30.23
C ALA A 187 5.41 -10.51 -29.33
N VAL A 188 6.25 -9.76 -28.59
CA VAL A 188 5.80 -8.66 -27.71
C VAL A 188 5.17 -7.53 -28.52
N GLU A 189 5.74 -7.20 -29.69
CA GLU A 189 5.14 -6.23 -30.61
C GLU A 189 3.75 -6.66 -31.06
N LYS A 190 3.58 -7.93 -31.46
CA LYS A 190 2.28 -8.46 -31.85
C LYS A 190 1.27 -8.39 -30.71
N VAL A 191 1.66 -8.78 -29.50
CA VAL A 191 0.80 -8.66 -28.31
C VAL A 191 0.39 -7.20 -28.11
N ALA A 192 1.32 -6.26 -28.17
CA ALA A 192 1.01 -4.84 -27.97
C ALA A 192 0.09 -4.26 -29.06
N GLU A 193 0.18 -4.75 -30.30
CA GLU A 193 -0.70 -4.33 -31.40
C GLU A 193 -2.12 -4.94 -31.29
N GLU A 194 -2.25 -6.16 -30.76
CA GLU A 194 -3.51 -6.88 -30.63
C GLU A 194 -4.23 -6.63 -29.30
N PHE A 195 -3.54 -6.08 -28.30
CA PHE A 195 -4.09 -5.79 -26.97
C PHE A 195 -5.22 -4.77 -27.03
N ASP A 196 -6.39 -5.10 -26.50
CA ASP A 196 -7.52 -4.18 -26.47
C ASP A 196 -7.33 -3.06 -25.43
N VAL A 197 -6.77 -1.93 -25.85
CA VAL A 197 -6.51 -0.78 -24.96
C VAL A 197 -7.77 -0.12 -24.37
N ARG A 198 -8.98 -0.47 -24.83
CA ARG A 198 -10.22 0.08 -24.27
C ARG A 198 -10.51 -0.47 -22.87
N VAL A 199 -10.00 -1.65 -22.54
CA VAL A 199 -10.25 -2.32 -21.25
C VAL A 199 -9.72 -1.51 -20.05
N PHE A 200 -8.75 -0.62 -20.27
CA PHE A 200 -8.20 0.28 -19.23
C PHE A 200 -9.24 1.25 -18.64
N SER A 201 -10.26 1.63 -19.42
CA SER A 201 -11.34 2.52 -18.96
C SER A 201 -12.63 1.78 -18.61
N GLU A 202 -12.64 0.45 -18.64
CA GLU A 202 -13.82 -0.37 -18.33
C GLU A 202 -13.79 -0.85 -16.88
N SER A 203 -13.36 -2.10 -16.64
CA SER A 203 -13.34 -2.74 -15.33
C SER A 203 -12.07 -3.55 -15.14
N TYR A 204 -11.68 -3.79 -13.89
CA TYR A 204 -10.49 -4.59 -13.59
C TYR A 204 -10.64 -6.02 -14.11
N ASP A 205 -11.84 -6.63 -14.06
CA ASP A 205 -12.11 -7.97 -14.58
C ASP A 205 -11.84 -8.06 -16.10
N ARG A 206 -12.24 -7.04 -16.86
CA ARG A 206 -11.99 -6.98 -18.31
C ARG A 206 -10.51 -6.82 -18.63
N LEU A 207 -9.81 -6.00 -17.85
CA LEU A 207 -8.37 -5.82 -17.98
C LEU A 207 -7.62 -7.13 -17.70
N LEU A 208 -7.97 -7.84 -16.62
CA LEU A 208 -7.36 -9.13 -16.30
C LEU A 208 -7.66 -10.20 -17.36
N ALA A 209 -8.89 -10.23 -17.89
CA ALA A 209 -9.24 -11.14 -18.96
C ALA A 209 -8.45 -10.87 -20.26
N GLU A 210 -8.19 -9.60 -20.59
CA GLU A 210 -7.36 -9.24 -21.74
C GLU A 210 -5.88 -9.57 -21.51
N ILE A 211 -5.37 -9.40 -20.29
CA ILE A 211 -4.02 -9.84 -19.90
C ILE A 211 -3.87 -11.34 -20.07
N GLU A 212 -4.82 -12.13 -19.56
CA GLU A 212 -4.76 -13.59 -19.65
C GLU A 212 -4.89 -14.08 -21.10
N LYS A 213 -5.67 -13.39 -21.93
CA LYS A 213 -5.74 -13.67 -23.38
C LYS A 213 -4.42 -13.39 -24.11
N ALA A 214 -3.65 -12.43 -23.62
CA ALA A 214 -2.40 -11.98 -24.24
C ALA A 214 -1.17 -12.81 -23.85
N ARG A 215 -1.28 -13.65 -22.80
CA ARG A 215 -0.27 -14.63 -22.39
C ARG A 215 -0.26 -15.85 -23.32
#